data_AF-A0A452TIT8-F1
#
_entry.id   AF-A0A452TIT8-F1
#
_cell.length_a   1.000
_cell.length_b   1.000
_cell.length_c   1.000
_cell.angle_alpha   90.00
_cell.angle_beta   90.00
_cell.angle_gamma   90.00
#
_symmetry.space_group_name_H-M   'P 1'
#
loop_
_entity.id
_entity.type
_entity.pdbx_description
1 polymer ?
#
loop_
_entity_poly.entity_id
_entity_poly.type
_entity_poly.pdbx_seq_one_letter_code
_entity_poly.pdbx_strand_id
1 'polypeptide(L)'
;LETGTVLFEIAKPCVSGRPQYCGDVDISAGRFVRYQFTPAFLRLRTVGATVEFTVGDKPVSNFRMIERHYFRERLLKNFDFDFGFCIPSSRNTCEHIYEFPQLSEDGIVRVWSSRSGRVEAMS
;
A
#
# COMPACT_ATOMS: atom_id res chain seq x y z
N LEU A 1 14.38 9.10 2.84
CA LEU A 1 13.35 10.13 3.14
C LEU A 1 13.91 11.50 2.78
N GLU A 2 14.01 11.83 1.49
CA GLU A 2 14.81 12.99 1.02
C GLU A 2 14.11 14.35 1.15
N THR A 3 12.77 14.39 1.28
CA THR A 3 12.01 15.65 1.38
C THR A 3 11.08 15.74 2.59
N GLY A 4 10.90 14.64 3.34
CA GLY A 4 9.92 14.57 4.43
C GLY A 4 8.47 14.83 4.02
N THR A 5 8.18 14.88 2.72
CA THR A 5 6.86 15.22 2.19
C THR A 5 5.91 14.04 2.34
N VAL A 6 4.76 14.25 2.98
CA VAL A 6 3.67 13.27 3.01
C VAL A 6 3.04 13.21 1.62
N LEU A 7 3.25 12.09 0.92
CA LEU A 7 2.72 11.89 -0.44
C LEU A 7 1.26 11.46 -0.43
N PHE A 8 0.86 10.74 0.63
CA PHE A 8 -0.47 10.18 0.78
C PHE A 8 -0.70 9.72 2.22
N GLU A 9 -1.92 9.91 2.72
CA GLU A 9 -2.34 9.42 4.03
C GLU A 9 -3.79 8.93 3.92
N ILE A 10 -4.04 7.72 4.41
CA ILE A 10 -5.40 7.17 4.58
C ILE A 10 -5.49 6.57 5.98
N ALA A 11 -6.51 7.00 6.72
CA ALA A 11 -6.96 6.31 7.92
C ALA A 11 -8.27 5.58 7.61
N LYS A 12 -8.43 4.35 8.12
CA LYS A 12 -9.73 3.69 8.13
C LYS A 12 -10.66 4.49 9.06
N PRO A 13 -11.81 4.99 8.60
CA PRO A 13 -12.76 5.64 9.49
C PRO A 13 -13.24 4.63 10.54
N CYS A 14 -13.19 5.00 11.82
CA CYS A 14 -13.68 4.14 12.90
C CYS A 14 -15.18 3.88 12.70
N VAL A 15 -15.57 2.65 12.34
CA VAL A 15 -16.96 2.22 12.34
C VAL A 15 -17.43 2.09 13.79
N SER A 16 -17.98 3.18 14.33
CA SER A 16 -18.61 3.22 15.64
C SER A 16 -19.87 2.33 15.65
N GLY A 17 -19.72 1.10 16.16
CA GLY A 17 -20.70 0.44 17.04
C GLY A 17 -22.14 0.24 16.56
N ARG A 18 -22.39 -0.23 15.33
CA ARG A 18 -23.70 -0.81 14.99
C ARG A 18 -23.56 -2.25 14.52
N PRO A 19 -24.24 -3.24 15.15
CA PRO A 19 -24.40 -4.55 14.56
C PRO A 19 -25.37 -4.38 13.38
N GLN A 20 -24.84 -4.16 12.18
CA GLN A 20 -25.65 -4.15 10.97
C GLN A 20 -25.97 -5.58 10.61
N TYR A 21 -27.26 -5.91 10.73
CA TYR A 21 -27.85 -7.14 10.28
C TYR A 21 -27.51 -7.43 8.82
N CYS A 22 -27.25 -8.71 8.57
CA CYS A 22 -27.12 -9.42 7.30
C CYS A 22 -27.66 -8.66 6.08
N GLY A 23 -26.74 -8.13 5.28
CA GLY A 23 -26.97 -7.67 3.92
C GLY A 23 -25.61 -7.69 3.23
N ASP A 24 -25.45 -8.63 2.29
CA ASP A 24 -24.30 -8.88 1.43
C ASP A 24 -23.17 -7.84 1.56
N VAL A 25 -22.30 -8.02 2.56
CA VAL A 25 -21.16 -7.13 2.76
C VAL A 25 -20.27 -7.40 1.57
N ASP A 26 -20.28 -6.51 0.59
CA ASP A 26 -19.43 -6.58 -0.58
C ASP A 26 -18.00 -6.84 -0.09
N ILE A 27 -17.54 -8.09 -0.27
CA ILE A 27 -16.28 -8.56 0.29
C ILE A 27 -15.16 -7.66 -0.24
N SER A 28 -15.34 -7.00 -1.39
CA SER A 28 -14.38 -6.06 -1.98
C SER A 28 -14.29 -4.70 -1.28
N ALA A 29 -15.28 -4.32 -0.47
CA ALA A 29 -15.31 -3.05 0.24
C ALA A 29 -14.11 -2.94 1.20
N GLY A 30 -13.18 -2.03 0.89
CA GLY A 30 -11.97 -1.78 1.67
C GLY A 30 -10.75 -2.62 1.29
N ARG A 31 -10.82 -3.46 0.24
CA ARG A 31 -9.66 -4.18 -0.32
C ARG A 31 -8.98 -3.46 -1.49
N PHE A 32 -9.63 -2.46 -2.07
CA PHE A 32 -9.10 -1.69 -3.18
C PHE A 32 -8.86 -0.23 -2.77
N VAL A 33 -7.64 0.25 -3.04
CA VAL A 33 -7.25 1.66 -2.87
C VAL A 33 -6.80 2.19 -4.22
N ARG A 34 -7.37 3.33 -4.63
CA ARG A 34 -6.96 4.02 -5.85
C ARG A 34 -6.09 5.21 -5.51
N TYR A 35 -4.82 5.13 -5.91
CA TYR A 35 -3.87 6.22 -5.75
C TYR A 35 -3.94 7.20 -6.92
N GLN A 36 -3.83 8.49 -6.62
CA GLN A 36 -3.65 9.55 -7.61
C GLN A 36 -2.33 10.25 -7.31
N PHE A 37 -1.29 9.86 -8.04
CA PHE A 37 0.04 10.43 -7.91
C PHE A 37 0.37 11.37 -9.06
N THR A 38 1.32 12.27 -8.84
CA THR A 38 1.90 13.08 -9.91
C THR A 38 3.06 12.35 -10.60
N PRO A 39 3.48 12.75 -11.81
CA PRO A 39 4.64 12.15 -12.49
C PRO A 39 5.93 12.20 -11.66
N ALA A 40 6.04 13.18 -10.76
CA ALA A 40 7.20 13.34 -9.88
C ALA A 40 7.38 12.13 -8.94
N PHE A 41 6.31 11.40 -8.62
CA PHE A 41 6.36 10.20 -7.80
C PHE A 41 7.27 9.11 -8.39
N LEU A 42 7.23 8.93 -9.72
CA LEU A 42 8.07 7.95 -10.42
C LEU A 42 9.55 8.35 -10.49
N ARG A 43 9.89 9.60 -10.10
CA ARG A 43 11.28 10.08 -10.00
C ARG A 43 11.85 9.90 -8.59
N LEU A 44 11.04 9.54 -7.61
CA LEU A 44 11.51 9.32 -6.24
C LEU A 44 12.41 8.08 -6.18
N ARG A 45 13.48 8.16 -5.40
CA ARG A 45 14.38 7.03 -5.16
C ARG A 45 13.86 6.12 -4.05
N THR A 46 13.39 6.74 -2.98
CA THR A 46 13.01 6.06 -1.76
C THR A 46 11.76 6.69 -1.16
N VAL A 47 10.78 5.87 -0.81
CA VAL A 47 9.57 6.29 -0.08
C VAL A 47 9.47 5.45 1.19
N GLY A 48 9.26 6.11 2.33
CA GLY A 48 8.86 5.42 3.56
C GLY A 48 7.34 5.32 3.61
N ALA A 49 6.80 4.16 3.94
CA ALA A 49 5.39 4.00 4.27
C ALA A 49 5.26 3.51 5.70
N THR A 50 4.53 4.26 6.52
CA THR A 50 4.17 3.85 7.87
C THR A 50 2.80 3.20 7.82
N VAL A 51 2.73 1.95 8.25
CA VAL A 51 1.49 1.18 8.33
C VAL A 51 1.18 0.92 9.78
N GLU A 52 -0.07 1.16 10.13
CA GLU A 52 -0.58 0.88 11.46
C GLU A 52 -1.75 -0.09 11.36
N PHE A 53 -1.71 -1.11 12.23
CA PHE A 53 -2.70 -2.17 12.24
C PHE A 53 -2.92 -2.72 13.65
N THR A 54 -4.11 -3.23 13.88
CA THR A 54 -4.48 -3.91 15.13
C THR A 54 -4.49 -5.41 14.94
N VAL A 55 -3.98 -6.13 15.93
CA VAL A 55 -4.04 -7.59 15.99
C VAL A 55 -5.11 -8.00 17.00
N GLY A 56 -5.90 -9.01 16.66
CA GLY A 56 -6.89 -9.59 17.56
C GLY A 56 -6.24 -10.39 18.71
N ASP A 57 -7.04 -11.20 19.40
CA ASP A 57 -6.59 -11.86 20.63
C ASP A 57 -5.62 -13.03 20.41
N LYS A 58 -5.42 -13.44 19.16
CA LYS A 58 -4.49 -14.51 18.81
C LYS A 58 -3.14 -13.91 18.37
N PRO A 59 -2.00 -14.43 18.87
CA PRO A 59 -0.70 -14.02 18.38
C PRO A 59 -0.55 -14.35 16.90
N VAL A 60 0.10 -13.44 16.17
CA VAL A 60 0.45 -13.65 14.77
C VAL A 60 1.97 -13.73 14.68
N SER A 61 2.47 -14.88 14.25
CA SER A 61 3.90 -15.11 13.99
C SER A 61 4.18 -15.14 12.49
N ASN A 62 5.36 -14.71 12.08
CA ASN A 62 5.81 -14.72 10.68
C ASN A 62 4.85 -13.95 9.77
N PHE A 63 4.35 -12.80 10.24
CA PHE A 63 3.45 -11.99 9.43
C PHE A 63 4.25 -11.35 8.29
N ARG A 64 3.92 -11.68 7.05
CA ARG A 64 4.68 -11.28 5.87
C ARG A 64 3.75 -10.76 4.79
N MET A 65 4.14 -9.64 4.17
CA MET A 65 3.42 -9.02 3.06
C MET A 65 4.29 -9.04 1.81
N ILE A 66 3.73 -9.57 0.72
CA ILE A 66 4.38 -9.55 -0.59
C ILE A 66 3.56 -8.65 -1.51
N GLU A 67 4.07 -7.47 -1.79
CA GLU A 67 3.39 -6.44 -2.59
C GLU A 67 4.01 -6.39 -3.99
N ARG A 68 3.20 -6.61 -5.04
CA ARG A 68 3.68 -6.67 -6.43
C ARG A 68 3.04 -5.57 -7.27
N HIS A 69 3.87 -4.76 -7.91
CA HIS A 69 3.42 -3.68 -8.79
C HIS A 69 3.58 -4.09 -10.25
N TYR A 70 2.51 -3.92 -11.03
CA TYR A 70 2.49 -4.26 -12.44
C TYR A 70 2.14 -3.04 -13.30
N PHE A 71 2.71 -2.97 -14.50
CA PHE A 71 2.26 -2.05 -15.54
C PHE A 71 2.00 -2.85 -16.82
N ARG A 72 0.73 -2.88 -17.26
CA ARG A 72 0.29 -3.66 -18.42
C ARG A 72 0.81 -5.10 -18.38
N GLU A 73 0.53 -5.80 -17.27
CA GLU A 73 0.92 -7.19 -17.01
C GLU A 73 2.43 -7.43 -16.80
N ARG A 74 3.27 -6.41 -17.01
CA ARG A 74 4.70 -6.50 -16.71
C ARG A 74 4.96 -6.17 -15.24
N LEU A 75 5.58 -7.09 -14.51
CA LEU A 75 6.05 -6.84 -13.15
C LEU A 75 7.10 -5.72 -13.16
N LEU A 76 6.82 -4.65 -12.41
CA LEU A 76 7.75 -3.54 -12.18
C LEU A 76 8.64 -3.82 -10.97
N LYS A 77 8.02 -4.24 -9.86
CA LYS A 77 8.72 -4.48 -8.60
C LYS A 77 7.92 -5.44 -7.73
N ASN A 78 8.65 -6.28 -6.99
CA ASN A 78 8.14 -7.15 -5.95
C ASN A 78 8.78 -6.70 -4.64
N PHE A 79 7.97 -6.21 -3.71
CA PHE A 79 8.36 -5.90 -2.36
C PHE A 79 7.96 -7.04 -1.43
N ASP A 80 8.84 -7.35 -0.50
CA ASP A 80 8.72 -8.51 0.37
C ASP A 80 9.08 -8.07 1.78
N PHE A 81 8.06 -7.90 2.61
CA PHE A 81 8.18 -7.32 3.93
C PHE A 81 7.82 -8.34 4.99
N ASP A 82 8.73 -8.57 5.92
CA ASP A 82 8.52 -9.40 7.09
C ASP A 82 8.25 -8.49 8.31
N PHE A 83 7.03 -8.55 8.84
CA PHE A 83 6.62 -7.87 10.06
C PHE A 83 7.01 -8.64 11.32
N GLY A 84 7.40 -9.91 11.20
CA GLY A 84 7.79 -10.75 12.32
C GLY A 84 6.63 -11.14 13.23
N PHE A 85 6.83 -10.98 14.55
CA PHE A 85 5.84 -11.33 15.57
C PHE A 85 4.99 -10.11 15.92
N CYS A 86 3.68 -10.23 15.80
CA CYS A 86 2.74 -9.19 16.17
C CYS A 86 2.05 -9.53 17.49
N ILE A 87 2.06 -8.56 18.41
CA ILE A 87 1.58 -8.74 19.78
C ILE A 87 0.04 -8.87 19.77
N PRO A 88 -0.55 -9.87 20.45
CA PRO A 88 -2.01 -10.00 20.56
C PRO A 88 -2.67 -8.78 21.20
N SER A 89 -3.92 -8.52 20.84
CA SER A 89 -4.78 -7.46 21.40
C SER A 89 -4.09 -6.09 21.47
N SER A 90 -3.26 -5.77 20.47
CA SER A 90 -2.44 -4.57 20.46
C SER A 90 -2.48 -3.85 19.12
N ARG A 91 -2.11 -2.57 19.14
CA ARG A 91 -1.88 -1.73 17.97
C ARG A 91 -0.38 -1.78 17.65
N ASN A 92 -0.06 -2.19 16.43
CA ASN A 92 1.29 -2.34 15.93
C ASN A 92 1.53 -1.28 14.86
N THR A 93 2.74 -0.72 14.83
CA THR A 93 3.17 0.22 13.80
C THR A 93 4.43 -0.34 13.16
N CYS A 94 4.48 -0.34 11.83
CA CYS A 94 5.62 -0.78 11.06
C CYS A 94 5.95 0.28 10.00
N GLU A 95 7.24 0.54 9.79
CA GLU A 95 7.72 1.38 8.72
C GLU A 95 8.39 0.51 7.65
N HIS A 96 7.93 0.64 6.42
CA HIS A 96 8.52 -0.02 5.25
C HIS A 96 9.18 1.00 4.34
N ILE A 97 10.41 0.70 3.95
CA ILE A 97 11.16 1.52 3.02
C ILE A 97 11.04 0.92 1.62
N TYR A 98 10.39 1.64 0.73
CA TYR A 98 10.25 1.31 -0.68
C TYR A 98 11.40 1.94 -1.46
N GLU A 99 12.25 1.10 -2.03
CA GLU A 99 13.27 1.52 -2.99
C GLU A 99 12.74 1.34 -4.42
N PHE A 100 12.45 2.47 -5.08
CA PHE A 100 11.90 2.42 -6.43
C PHE A 100 12.96 2.12 -7.48
N PRO A 101 12.61 1.34 -8.52
CA PRO A 101 13.49 1.16 -9.65
C PRO A 101 13.74 2.50 -10.35
N GLN A 102 14.98 2.77 -10.73
CA GLN A 102 15.30 3.94 -11.56
C GLN A 102 14.74 3.71 -12.98
N LEU A 103 13.61 4.35 -13.27
CA LEU A 103 13.02 4.34 -14.61
C LEU A 103 13.72 5.38 -15.49
N SER A 104 13.97 5.04 -16.77
CA SER A 104 14.41 6.03 -17.76
C SER A 104 13.29 7.05 -18.04
N GLU A 105 13.64 8.22 -18.58
CA GLU A 105 12.64 9.24 -18.93
C GLU A 105 11.58 8.69 -19.90
N ASP A 106 11.98 7.88 -20.89
CA ASP A 106 11.06 7.16 -21.78
C ASP A 106 10.13 6.19 -21.04
N GLY A 107 10.61 5.55 -19.98
CA GLY A 107 9.82 4.67 -19.12
C GLY A 107 8.76 5.45 -18.33
N ILE A 108 9.15 6.58 -17.75
CA ILE A 108 8.25 7.49 -17.02
C ILE A 108 7.17 8.04 -17.97
N VAL A 109 7.59 8.51 -19.15
CA VAL A 109 6.66 9.02 -20.19
C VAL A 109 5.71 7.91 -20.64
N ARG A 110 6.16 6.66 -20.82
CA ARG A 110 5.25 5.55 -21.19
C ARG A 110 4.22 5.22 -20.11
N VAL A 111 4.64 5.19 -18.85
CA VAL A 111 3.73 4.94 -17.72
C VAL A 111 2.67 6.05 -17.66
N TRP A 112 3.09 7.31 -17.79
CA TRP A 112 2.21 8.47 -17.66
C TRP A 112 1.36 8.78 -18.90
N SER A 113 1.88 8.56 -20.10
CA SER A 113 1.20 8.88 -21.38
C SER A 113 0.15 7.85 -21.77
N SER A 114 0.17 6.67 -21.14
CA SER A 114 -0.97 5.77 -21.24
C SER A 114 -2.17 6.45 -20.61
N ARG A 115 -3.34 6.52 -21.29
CA ARG A 115 -4.60 7.13 -20.81
C ARG A 115 -5.18 6.49 -19.53
N SER A 116 -4.39 5.67 -18.85
CA SER A 116 -4.58 5.10 -17.53
C SER A 116 -3.44 5.62 -16.66
N GLY A 117 -3.54 6.86 -16.16
CA GLY A 117 -2.74 7.35 -15.03
C GLY A 117 -3.13 6.64 -13.72
N ARG A 118 -3.29 5.32 -13.81
CA ARG A 118 -3.92 4.43 -12.84
C ARG A 118 -2.83 3.49 -12.38
N VAL A 119 -2.20 3.85 -11.26
CA VAL A 119 -1.39 2.91 -10.50
C VAL A 119 -2.39 2.14 -9.63
N GLU A 120 -2.87 1.00 -10.14
CA GLU A 120 -3.62 0.05 -9.33
C GLU A 120 -2.60 -0.81 -8.60
N ALA A 121 -2.31 -0.46 -7.35
CA ALA A 121 -1.65 -1.40 -6.46
C ALA A 121 -2.69 -2.45 -6.07
N MET A 122 -2.56 -3.65 -6.64
CA MET A 122 -3.24 -4.82 -6.10
C MET A 122 -2.43 -5.26 -4.87
N SER A 123 -3.00 -5.10 -3.68
CA SER A 123 -2.49 -5.67 -2.44
C SER A 123 -2.77 -7.17 -2.38
#